data_AF-A0A6A6AHH5-F1
#
_entry.id   AF-A0A6A6AHH5-F1
#
_cell.length_a   1.000
_cell.length_b   1.000
_cell.length_c   1.000
_cell.angle_alpha   90.00
_cell.angle_beta   90.00
_cell.angle_gamma   90.00
#
_symmetry.space_group_name_H-M   'P 1'
#
loop_
_entity.id
_entity.type
_entity.pdbx_description
1 polymer ?
#
loop_
_entity_poly.entity_id
_entity_poly.type
_entity_poly.pdbx_seq_one_letter_code
_entity_poly.pdbx_strand_id
1 'polypeptide(L)'
;MPVTDEDAALQAIATLQDLSVEQQDALHAVNAIVHNGEPFVNVHELFAHYNVLYFRGLLLPRVELLWSPRLTLCAGICELSKDPSTGKLTRIRLKLSTPLLQYRPRSDTINTLLHEAIHAYFFITTSWKHSRGDDGTGHGLGFQLFADAVNNHGNYEVTIYHTFHDEVESFRTHVWQCDGPCKMQPPYFGLVKRSMNRAPGKSDNWWLKHEAECGGTYTKTQEPAPTKKQLEALSKKERAGRQKNKLDSWVTAQRTQDDEVVGKTVDQPIDLDTEDNPRKMSSRSKKKQAVAVDVSLDADPSLSSVAGQKRPRTSDDDENITIEKKVLVECPICNMRIAESDINQHLDVVHSLCAS
;
A
#
# COMPACT_ATOMS: atom_id res chain seq x y z
N MET A 1 5.23 14.65 37.18
CA MET A 1 5.78 13.79 36.11
C MET A 1 5.18 14.22 34.79
N PRO A 2 5.87 14.09 33.64
CA PRO A 2 5.25 14.34 32.35
C PRO A 2 4.08 13.36 32.14
N VAL A 3 2.99 13.82 31.54
CA VAL A 3 1.83 13.01 31.20
C VAL A 3 2.25 11.93 30.20
N THR A 4 1.97 10.66 30.50
CA THR A 4 2.21 9.54 29.57
C THR A 4 1.04 9.36 28.61
N ASP A 5 1.21 8.51 27.60
CA ASP A 5 0.12 8.22 26.67
C ASP A 5 -1.01 7.47 27.38
N GLU A 6 -0.69 6.58 28.32
CA GLU A 6 -1.67 5.87 29.16
C GLU A 6 -2.47 6.86 30.01
N ASP A 7 -1.80 7.83 30.65
CA ASP A 7 -2.48 8.88 31.42
C ASP A 7 -3.43 9.70 30.53
N ALA A 8 -2.97 10.08 29.34
CA ALA A 8 -3.76 10.85 28.39
C ALA A 8 -4.95 10.06 27.83
N ALA A 9 -4.76 8.76 27.57
CA ALA A 9 -5.80 7.84 27.14
C ALA A 9 -6.87 7.70 28.23
N LEU A 10 -6.48 7.38 29.47
CA LEU A 10 -7.41 7.23 30.59
C LEU A 10 -8.23 8.52 30.83
N GLN A 11 -7.60 9.69 30.70
CA GLN A 11 -8.32 10.97 30.80
C GLN A 11 -9.37 11.15 29.68
N ALA A 12 -9.08 10.75 28.45
CA ALA A 12 -10.05 10.82 27.36
C ALA A 12 -11.17 9.79 27.55
N ILE A 13 -10.83 8.55 27.87
CA ILE A 13 -11.76 7.43 28.08
C ILE A 13 -12.74 7.74 29.22
N ALA A 14 -12.27 8.35 30.30
CA ALA A 14 -13.14 8.74 31.41
C ALA A 14 -14.29 9.68 30.98
N THR A 15 -14.09 10.48 29.93
CA THR A 15 -15.15 11.36 29.40
C THR A 15 -16.22 10.63 28.58
N LEU A 16 -16.02 9.34 28.25
CA LEU A 16 -16.96 8.55 27.46
C LEU A 16 -18.02 7.84 28.31
N GLN A 17 -17.88 7.82 29.64
CA GLN A 17 -18.87 7.22 30.54
C GLN A 17 -20.11 8.12 30.67
N ASP A 18 -19.88 9.41 30.92
CA ASP A 18 -20.92 10.43 31.07
C ASP A 18 -20.64 11.57 30.09
N LEU A 19 -21.23 11.49 28.89
CA LEU A 19 -21.02 12.49 27.84
C LEU A 19 -21.58 13.85 28.27
N SER A 20 -20.80 14.90 28.06
CA SER A 20 -21.29 16.28 28.16
C SER A 20 -22.35 16.56 27.09
N VAL A 21 -23.11 17.66 27.24
CA VAL A 21 -24.08 18.08 26.22
C VAL A 21 -23.40 18.27 24.86
N GLU A 22 -22.22 18.89 24.84
CA GLU A 22 -21.44 19.11 23.62
C GLU A 22 -20.97 17.78 22.98
N GLN A 23 -20.59 16.79 23.80
CA GLN A 23 -20.22 15.47 23.32
C GLN A 23 -21.43 14.68 22.81
N GLN A 24 -22.59 14.83 23.44
CA GLN A 24 -23.84 14.21 22.99
C GLN A 24 -24.27 14.77 21.63
N ASP A 25 -24.19 16.09 21.45
CA ASP A 25 -24.47 16.75 20.18
C ASP A 25 -23.47 16.32 19.10
N ALA A 26 -22.19 16.22 19.44
CA ALA A 26 -21.16 15.69 18.55
C ALA A 26 -21.44 14.23 18.16
N LEU A 27 -21.86 13.37 19.11
CA LEU A 27 -22.22 11.99 18.84
C LEU A 27 -23.42 11.89 17.89
N HIS A 28 -24.46 12.70 18.10
CA HIS A 28 -25.60 12.74 17.18
C HIS A 28 -25.18 13.16 15.77
N ALA A 29 -24.32 14.17 15.65
CA ALA A 29 -23.80 14.62 14.35
C ALA A 29 -22.91 13.55 13.68
N VAL A 30 -22.03 12.89 14.44
CA VAL A 30 -21.23 11.74 13.97
C VAL A 30 -22.14 10.65 13.41
N ASN A 31 -23.14 10.23 14.17
CA ASN A 31 -24.06 9.17 13.73
C ASN A 31 -24.83 9.58 12.46
N ALA A 32 -25.29 10.82 12.38
CA ALA A 32 -25.94 11.34 11.19
C ALA A 32 -25.01 11.31 9.98
N ILE A 33 -23.75 11.71 10.14
CA ILE A 33 -22.75 11.65 9.07
C ILE A 33 -22.51 10.20 8.68
N VAL A 34 -22.05 9.35 9.61
CA VAL A 34 -21.61 7.96 9.36
C VAL A 34 -22.71 7.11 8.71
N HIS A 35 -23.98 7.34 9.06
CA HIS A 35 -25.11 6.54 8.57
C HIS A 35 -25.97 7.21 7.50
N ASN A 36 -25.53 8.32 6.90
CA ASN A 36 -26.31 9.02 5.86
C ASN A 36 -26.44 8.27 4.51
N GLY A 37 -25.76 7.13 4.34
CA GLY A 37 -25.80 6.35 3.09
C GLY A 37 -24.98 6.93 1.93
N GLU A 38 -24.31 8.06 2.13
CA GLU A 38 -23.43 8.65 1.10
C GLU A 38 -22.16 7.81 0.91
N PRO A 39 -21.69 7.65 -0.34
CA PRO A 39 -20.51 6.83 -0.64
C PRO A 39 -19.22 7.44 -0.10
N PHE A 40 -19.16 8.76 0.06
CA PHE A 40 -17.98 9.49 0.55
C PHE A 40 -18.29 10.20 1.86
N VAL A 41 -17.30 10.22 2.75
CA VAL A 41 -17.39 10.90 4.05
C VAL A 41 -16.74 12.28 3.99
N ASN A 42 -17.42 13.30 4.51
CA ASN A 42 -16.81 14.61 4.75
C ASN A 42 -15.88 14.52 5.97
N VAL A 43 -14.60 14.21 5.73
CA VAL A 43 -13.62 13.98 6.80
C VAL A 43 -13.37 15.21 7.67
N HIS A 44 -13.53 16.43 7.15
CA HIS A 44 -13.29 17.65 7.92
C HIS A 44 -14.38 17.91 8.95
N GLU A 45 -15.64 17.71 8.53
CA GLU A 45 -16.79 17.83 9.41
C GLU A 45 -16.77 16.72 10.47
N LEU A 46 -16.51 15.49 10.03
CA LEU A 46 -16.39 14.34 10.95
C LEU A 46 -15.25 14.55 11.97
N PHE A 47 -14.09 15.06 11.53
CA PHE A 47 -12.96 15.36 12.40
C PHE A 47 -13.29 16.43 13.45
N ALA A 48 -14.07 17.46 13.09
CA ALA A 48 -14.51 18.49 14.03
C ALA A 48 -15.37 17.90 15.16
N HIS A 49 -16.27 16.96 14.83
CA HIS A 49 -17.08 16.27 15.84
C HIS A 49 -16.27 15.27 16.67
N TYR A 50 -15.38 14.49 16.04
CA TYR A 50 -14.47 13.60 16.79
C TYR A 50 -13.55 14.36 17.74
N ASN A 51 -13.12 15.56 17.36
CA ASN A 51 -12.32 16.42 18.24
C ASN A 51 -13.03 16.66 19.57
N VAL A 52 -14.33 16.96 19.53
CA VAL A 52 -15.15 17.17 20.74
C VAL A 52 -15.43 15.83 21.44
N LEU A 53 -15.92 14.84 20.70
CA LEU A 53 -16.39 13.57 21.25
C LEU A 53 -15.27 12.77 21.93
N TYR A 54 -14.14 12.57 21.24
CA TYR A 54 -13.07 11.68 21.68
C TYR A 54 -11.83 12.43 22.18
N PHE A 55 -11.49 13.58 21.59
CA PHE A 55 -10.18 14.21 21.78
C PHE A 55 -10.21 15.46 22.66
N ARG A 56 -11.26 15.62 23.48
CA ARG A 56 -11.40 16.69 24.50
C ARG A 56 -11.30 18.11 23.94
N GLY A 57 -11.59 18.28 22.65
CA GLY A 57 -11.49 19.56 21.95
C GLY A 57 -10.07 20.00 21.61
N LEU A 58 -9.03 19.17 21.85
CA LEU A 58 -7.62 19.62 21.85
C LEU A 58 -6.94 19.67 20.48
N LEU A 59 -7.50 19.04 19.44
CA LEU A 59 -6.83 18.87 18.15
C LEU A 59 -6.93 20.10 17.24
N LEU A 60 -8.13 20.67 17.09
CA LEU A 60 -8.38 21.74 16.11
C LEU A 60 -7.40 22.94 16.16
N PRO A 61 -6.92 23.40 17.33
CA PRO A 61 -5.96 24.52 17.37
C PRO A 61 -4.59 24.20 16.77
N ARG A 62 -4.20 22.93 16.67
CA ARG A 62 -2.84 22.51 16.30
C ARG A 62 -2.78 21.54 15.13
N VAL A 63 -3.90 20.94 14.74
CA VAL A 63 -3.98 19.87 13.74
C VAL A 63 -4.67 20.37 12.48
N GLU A 64 -4.01 20.18 11.34
CA GLU A 64 -4.55 20.41 10.00
C GLU A 64 -4.83 19.06 9.33
N LEU A 65 -6.07 18.81 8.91
CA LEU A 65 -6.44 17.61 8.15
C LEU A 65 -6.41 17.89 6.65
N LEU A 66 -5.78 17.03 5.86
CA LEU A 66 -5.58 17.21 4.42
C LEU A 66 -5.75 15.89 3.65
N TRP A 67 -6.26 15.99 2.43
CA TRP A 67 -6.14 14.92 1.43
C TRP A 67 -4.81 15.03 0.68
N SER A 68 -4.10 13.92 0.55
CA SER A 68 -2.82 13.84 -0.16
C SER A 68 -2.95 13.00 -1.45
N PRO A 69 -2.78 13.61 -2.63
CA PRO A 69 -2.79 12.88 -3.90
C PRO A 69 -1.50 12.09 -4.16
N ARG A 70 -0.48 12.24 -3.28
CA ARG A 70 0.86 11.64 -3.44
C ARG A 70 1.20 10.62 -2.36
N LEU A 71 0.39 10.50 -1.31
CA LEU A 71 0.60 9.53 -0.25
C LEU A 71 0.21 8.15 -0.75
N THR A 72 1.18 7.26 -0.97
CA THR A 72 0.97 5.93 -1.56
C THR A 72 1.63 4.81 -0.76
N LEU A 73 2.31 5.16 0.35
CA LEU A 73 2.99 4.21 1.23
C LEU A 73 2.10 3.74 2.39
N CYS A 74 1.12 4.55 2.77
CA CYS A 74 0.16 4.27 3.84
C CYS A 74 -1.13 5.05 3.58
N ALA A 75 -2.24 4.61 4.15
CA ALA A 75 -3.53 5.28 3.97
C ALA A 75 -3.65 6.60 4.74
N GLY A 76 -2.90 6.76 5.83
CA GLY A 76 -2.87 7.94 6.69
C GLY A 76 -1.45 8.20 7.20
N ILE A 77 -1.15 9.46 7.51
CA ILE A 77 0.07 9.81 8.26
C ILE A 77 -0.14 11.06 9.11
N CYS A 78 0.38 11.00 10.34
CA CYS A 78 0.51 12.12 11.26
C CYS A 78 1.92 12.74 11.15
N GLU A 79 2.02 13.89 10.46
CA GLU A 79 3.28 14.62 10.26
C GLU A 79 3.42 15.78 11.25
N LEU A 80 4.54 15.82 11.97
CA LEU A 80 4.86 16.93 12.87
C LEU A 80 5.61 18.03 12.12
N SER A 81 5.26 19.28 12.38
CA SER A 81 5.93 20.45 11.81
C SER A 81 6.63 21.26 12.90
N LYS A 82 7.83 21.76 12.56
CA LYS A 82 8.62 22.66 13.39
C LYS A 82 8.41 24.09 12.93
N ASP A 83 8.34 25.00 13.89
CA ASP A 83 8.43 26.42 13.64
C ASP A 83 9.84 26.75 13.10
N PRO A 84 9.96 27.38 11.92
CA PRO A 84 11.26 27.68 11.32
C PRO A 84 12.12 28.63 12.15
N SER A 85 11.51 29.50 12.96
CA SER A 85 12.21 30.51 13.78
C SER A 85 12.68 29.95 15.12
N THR A 86 11.89 29.07 15.75
CA THR A 86 12.20 28.53 17.09
C THR A 86 12.71 27.09 17.08
N GLY A 87 12.56 26.37 15.96
CA GLY A 87 12.89 24.96 15.82
C GLY A 87 11.98 24.01 16.63
N LYS A 88 10.99 24.53 17.35
CA LYS A 88 10.08 23.76 18.21
C LYS A 88 8.92 23.19 17.41
N LEU A 89 8.43 22.03 17.82
CA LEU A 89 7.23 21.43 17.26
C LEU A 89 6.01 22.27 17.66
N THR A 90 5.21 22.70 16.68
CA THR A 90 4.09 23.62 16.90
C THR A 90 2.77 23.13 16.31
N ARG A 91 2.80 22.41 15.17
CA ARG A 91 1.59 21.96 14.47
C ARG A 91 1.74 20.55 13.94
N ILE A 92 0.60 19.90 13.73
CA ILE A 92 0.47 18.55 13.17
C ILE A 92 -0.32 18.64 11.87
N ARG A 93 0.06 17.83 10.88
CA ARG A 93 -0.70 17.60 9.67
C ARG A 93 -1.13 16.14 9.60
N LEU A 94 -2.43 15.90 9.59
CA LEU A 94 -2.99 14.59 9.27
C LEU A 94 -3.23 14.54 7.77
N LYS A 95 -2.57 13.62 7.08
CA LYS A 95 -2.72 13.45 5.64
C LYS A 95 -3.38 12.11 5.36
N LEU A 96 -4.54 12.13 4.71
CA LEU A 96 -5.23 10.94 4.22
C LEU A 96 -4.88 10.71 2.75
N SER A 97 -4.61 9.46 2.38
CA SER A 97 -4.24 9.06 1.02
C SER A 97 -5.46 9.06 0.12
N THR A 98 -5.49 9.98 -0.84
CA THR A 98 -6.48 9.92 -1.91
C THR A 98 -6.34 8.64 -2.75
N PRO A 99 -5.12 8.24 -3.21
CA PRO A 99 -4.96 7.02 -4.00
C PRO A 99 -5.39 5.72 -3.32
N LEU A 100 -5.19 5.60 -2.00
CA LEU A 100 -5.50 4.37 -1.27
C LEU A 100 -6.93 4.32 -0.73
N LEU A 101 -7.57 5.46 -0.47
CA LEU A 101 -8.89 5.48 0.18
C LEU A 101 -10.07 5.78 -0.76
N GLN A 102 -9.84 6.45 -1.90
CA GLN A 102 -10.94 6.97 -2.73
C GLN A 102 -11.88 5.90 -3.33
N TYR A 103 -11.45 4.64 -3.41
CA TYR A 103 -12.23 3.52 -3.94
C TYR A 103 -12.50 2.44 -2.89
N ARG A 104 -12.25 2.76 -1.62
CA ARG A 104 -12.42 1.83 -0.51
C ARG A 104 -13.77 2.04 0.16
N PRO A 105 -14.24 1.03 0.93
CA PRO A 105 -15.36 1.24 1.82
C PRO A 105 -15.14 2.47 2.69
N ARG A 106 -16.23 3.19 2.95
CA ARG A 106 -16.21 4.41 3.75
C ARG A 106 -15.59 4.21 5.14
N SER A 107 -15.81 3.04 5.73
CA SER A 107 -15.23 2.62 7.02
C SER A 107 -13.70 2.75 7.03
N ASP A 108 -13.02 2.40 5.94
CA ASP A 108 -11.56 2.47 5.85
C ASP A 108 -11.06 3.92 6.02
N THR A 109 -11.77 4.88 5.43
CA THR A 109 -11.43 6.31 5.58
C THR A 109 -11.66 6.78 7.01
N ILE A 110 -12.76 6.35 7.64
CA ILE A 110 -13.12 6.72 9.01
C ILE A 110 -12.11 6.14 10.01
N ASN A 111 -11.82 4.84 9.91
CA ASN A 111 -10.86 4.14 10.77
C ASN A 111 -9.46 4.73 10.61
N THR A 112 -9.04 5.05 9.38
CA THR A 112 -7.75 5.72 9.13
C THR A 112 -7.71 7.11 9.76
N LEU A 113 -8.77 7.92 9.64
CA LEU A 113 -8.85 9.24 10.28
C LEU A 113 -8.71 9.14 11.80
N LEU A 114 -9.43 8.22 12.43
CA LEU A 114 -9.37 8.00 13.88
C LEU A 114 -7.98 7.53 14.33
N HIS A 115 -7.35 6.60 13.60
CA HIS A 115 -5.99 6.14 13.86
C HIS A 115 -5.00 7.31 13.91
N GLU A 116 -4.99 8.15 12.87
CA GLU A 116 -4.09 9.29 12.81
C GLU A 116 -4.43 10.38 13.85
N ALA A 117 -5.72 10.56 14.18
CA ALA A 117 -6.15 11.51 15.19
C ALA A 117 -5.75 11.09 16.62
N ILE A 118 -5.72 9.78 16.91
CA ILE A 118 -5.20 9.24 18.17
C ILE A 118 -3.70 9.56 18.31
N HIS A 119 -2.90 9.36 17.25
CA HIS A 119 -1.49 9.78 17.25
C HIS A 119 -1.35 11.28 17.54
N ALA A 120 -2.15 12.12 16.86
CA ALA A 120 -2.12 13.57 17.07
C ALA A 120 -2.48 13.97 18.50
N TYR A 121 -3.47 13.30 19.10
CA TYR A 121 -3.88 13.52 20.49
C TYR A 121 -2.71 13.29 21.44
N PHE A 122 -2.02 12.15 21.33
CA PHE A 122 -0.85 11.88 22.17
C PHE A 122 0.29 12.86 21.96
N PHE A 123 0.62 13.22 20.72
CA PHE A 123 1.65 14.24 20.49
C PHE A 123 1.30 15.57 21.19
N ILE A 124 0.02 15.96 21.25
CA ILE A 124 -0.41 17.18 21.90
C ILE A 124 -0.38 17.04 23.43
N THR A 125 -0.84 15.93 23.99
CA THR A 125 -0.96 15.73 25.45
C THR A 125 0.34 15.34 26.13
N THR A 126 1.26 14.68 25.42
CA THR A 126 2.53 14.16 25.99
C THR A 126 3.75 14.98 25.59
N SER A 127 3.55 16.27 25.31
CA SER A 127 4.63 17.21 24.98
C SER A 127 5.47 16.75 23.79
N TRP A 128 4.81 16.26 22.74
CA TRP A 128 5.39 15.85 21.47
C TRP A 128 6.28 14.60 21.51
N LYS A 129 6.12 13.76 22.55
CA LYS A 129 6.98 12.58 22.77
C LYS A 129 6.31 11.23 22.50
N HIS A 130 5.00 11.20 22.25
CA HIS A 130 4.16 10.02 21.95
C HIS A 130 4.93 8.70 21.85
N SER A 131 4.69 7.83 22.83
CA SER A 131 5.30 6.51 22.96
C SER A 131 4.80 5.56 21.88
N ARG A 132 5.75 4.86 21.25
CA ARG A 132 5.50 3.93 20.14
C ARG A 132 5.55 2.45 20.54
N GLY A 133 5.72 2.16 21.83
CA GLY A 133 5.93 0.81 22.35
C GLY A 133 7.30 0.22 21.97
N ASP A 134 7.69 -0.84 22.68
CA ASP A 134 8.93 -1.59 22.43
C ASP A 134 8.70 -2.81 21.51
N ASP A 135 7.43 -3.14 21.24
CA ASP A 135 7.01 -4.29 20.45
C ASP A 135 7.19 -4.09 18.93
N GLY A 136 7.64 -2.89 18.54
CA GLY A 136 7.85 -2.56 17.14
C GLY A 136 6.55 -2.51 16.35
N THR A 137 5.42 -2.15 16.97
CA THR A 137 4.13 -1.82 16.30
C THR A 137 3.94 -0.33 16.05
N GLY A 138 4.66 0.55 16.75
CA GLY A 138 4.45 1.99 16.64
C GLY A 138 3.31 2.49 17.54
N HIS A 139 2.64 1.58 18.25
CA HIS A 139 1.42 1.80 19.01
C HIS A 139 1.56 1.22 20.42
N GLY A 140 2.08 2.03 21.34
CA GLY A 140 2.21 1.62 22.76
C GLY A 140 0.87 1.36 23.45
N LEU A 141 0.93 0.94 24.71
CA LEU A 141 -0.26 0.57 25.50
C LEU A 141 -1.31 1.69 25.55
N GLY A 142 -0.88 2.95 25.70
CA GLY A 142 -1.79 4.10 25.64
C GLY A 142 -2.61 4.16 24.34
N PHE A 143 -1.99 3.87 23.19
CA PHE A 143 -2.70 3.82 21.90
C PHE A 143 -3.70 2.69 21.84
N GLN A 144 -3.29 1.48 22.22
CA GLN A 144 -4.17 0.30 22.19
C GLN A 144 -5.40 0.52 23.07
N LEU A 145 -5.20 0.98 24.31
CA LEU A 145 -6.28 1.30 25.24
C LEU A 145 -7.27 2.32 24.66
N PHE A 146 -6.75 3.39 24.04
CA PHE A 146 -7.61 4.45 23.53
C PHE A 146 -8.34 4.05 22.25
N ALA A 147 -7.66 3.36 21.33
CA ALA A 147 -8.27 2.80 20.13
C ALA A 147 -9.38 1.82 20.47
N ASP A 148 -9.15 0.90 21.42
CA ASP A 148 -10.17 -0.05 21.88
C ASP A 148 -11.39 0.64 22.49
N ALA A 149 -11.19 1.69 23.30
CA ALA A 149 -12.29 2.44 23.87
C ALA A 149 -13.12 3.19 22.79
N VAL A 150 -12.45 3.78 21.80
CA VAL A 150 -13.10 4.44 20.66
C VAL A 150 -13.88 3.43 19.82
N ASN A 151 -13.27 2.27 19.52
CA ASN A 151 -13.90 1.17 18.80
C ASN A 151 -15.18 0.69 19.51
N ASN A 152 -15.09 0.42 20.80
CA ASN A 152 -16.23 -0.05 21.59
C ASN A 152 -17.34 1.00 21.72
N HIS A 153 -16.99 2.30 21.81
CA HIS A 153 -17.97 3.37 21.93
C HIS A 153 -18.68 3.67 20.60
N GLY A 154 -17.94 3.68 19.49
CA GLY A 154 -18.44 4.15 18.19
C GLY A 154 -18.68 3.05 17.15
N ASN A 155 -18.45 1.78 17.50
CA ASN A 155 -18.49 0.64 16.59
C ASN A 155 -17.56 0.83 15.38
N TYR A 156 -16.31 1.19 15.68
CA TYR A 156 -15.21 1.33 14.70
C TYR A 156 -14.27 0.13 14.75
N GLU A 157 -13.36 0.07 13.77
CA GLU A 157 -12.35 -0.98 13.65
C GLU A 157 -10.96 -0.35 13.46
N VAL A 158 -10.59 0.55 14.36
CA VAL A 158 -9.24 1.14 14.40
C VAL A 158 -8.26 0.07 14.87
N THR A 159 -7.31 -0.29 13.99
CA THR A 159 -6.27 -1.27 14.27
C THR A 159 -4.90 -0.61 14.39
N ILE A 160 -3.94 -1.30 15.02
CA ILE A 160 -2.52 -0.91 15.03
C ILE A 160 -1.84 -1.17 13.67
N TYR A 161 -2.38 -2.10 12.88
CA TYR A 161 -1.85 -2.42 11.56
C TYR A 161 -2.51 -1.57 10.47
N HIS A 162 -1.73 -1.20 9.44
CA HIS A 162 -2.29 -0.65 8.20
C HIS A 162 -2.72 -1.80 7.28
N THR A 163 -3.99 -1.86 6.85
CA THR A 163 -4.54 -2.99 6.08
C THR A 163 -4.32 -2.89 4.56
N PHE A 164 -3.41 -2.04 4.09
CA PHE A 164 -3.30 -1.63 2.67
C PHE A 164 -2.07 -2.20 1.93
N HIS A 165 -1.55 -3.35 2.37
CA HIS A 165 -0.28 -3.89 1.88
C HIS A 165 -0.26 -4.15 0.36
N ASP A 166 -1.30 -4.79 -0.17
CA ASP A 166 -1.38 -5.13 -1.59
C ASP A 166 -1.53 -3.87 -2.46
N GLU A 167 -2.34 -2.91 -2.03
CA GLU A 167 -2.52 -1.65 -2.73
C GLU A 167 -1.23 -0.83 -2.72
N VAL A 168 -0.56 -0.72 -1.57
CA VAL A 168 0.74 -0.03 -1.45
C VAL A 168 1.77 -0.67 -2.37
N GLU A 169 1.83 -2.00 -2.42
CA GLU A 169 2.73 -2.72 -3.32
C GLU A 169 2.39 -2.44 -4.79
N SER A 170 1.10 -2.33 -5.15
CA SER A 170 0.67 -1.96 -6.52
C SER A 170 1.16 -0.57 -6.96
N PHE A 171 1.35 0.36 -6.01
CA PHE A 171 1.89 1.69 -6.31
C PHE A 171 3.41 1.69 -6.50
N ARG A 172 4.14 0.65 -6.07
CA ARG A 172 5.61 0.54 -6.21
C ARG A 172 6.02 0.10 -7.63
N THR A 173 5.58 0.89 -8.60
CA THR A 173 5.69 0.61 -10.04
C THR A 173 7.08 0.84 -10.63
N HIS A 174 7.97 1.50 -9.91
CA HIS A 174 9.37 1.67 -10.33
C HIS A 174 10.23 0.60 -9.66
N VAL A 175 10.79 -0.28 -10.49
CA VAL A 175 11.60 -1.41 -10.01
C VAL A 175 13.01 -1.27 -10.53
N TRP A 176 13.98 -1.44 -9.63
CA TRP A 176 15.40 -1.55 -9.95
C TRP A 176 15.94 -2.90 -9.49
N GLN A 177 16.89 -3.42 -10.24
CA GLN A 177 17.60 -4.65 -9.96
C GLN A 177 19.10 -4.33 -9.82
N CYS A 178 19.70 -4.77 -8.72
CA CYS A 178 21.14 -4.79 -8.54
C CYS A 178 21.77 -5.90 -9.39
N ASP A 179 22.91 -5.61 -10.01
CA ASP A 179 23.75 -6.56 -10.73
C ASP A 179 24.80 -7.27 -9.86
N GLY A 180 24.93 -6.85 -8.59
CA GLY A 180 25.87 -7.42 -7.63
C GLY A 180 25.39 -8.70 -6.94
N PRO A 181 26.20 -9.25 -6.02
CA PRO A 181 25.92 -10.52 -5.33
C PRO A 181 24.63 -10.51 -4.52
N CYS A 182 24.12 -9.34 -4.10
CA CYS A 182 22.87 -9.25 -3.36
C CYS A 182 21.64 -9.74 -4.16
N LYS A 183 21.75 -9.91 -5.49
CA LYS A 183 20.70 -10.50 -6.33
C LYS A 183 20.29 -11.91 -5.88
N MET A 184 21.21 -12.66 -5.29
CA MET A 184 20.97 -14.02 -4.79
C MET A 184 20.76 -14.06 -3.27
N GLN A 185 20.81 -12.91 -2.60
CA GLN A 185 20.75 -12.85 -1.15
C GLN A 185 19.33 -12.46 -0.70
N PRO A 186 18.73 -13.23 0.23
CA PRO A 186 17.52 -12.80 0.89
C PRO A 186 17.80 -11.54 1.73
N PRO A 187 16.79 -10.72 1.98
CA PRO A 187 15.38 -10.91 1.56
C PRO A 187 15.03 -10.24 0.24
N TYR A 188 15.85 -9.30 -0.22
CA TYR A 188 15.48 -8.40 -1.32
C TYR A 188 15.87 -8.95 -2.69
N PHE A 189 16.80 -9.91 -2.76
CA PHE A 189 17.27 -10.49 -4.02
C PHE A 189 17.69 -9.40 -5.03
N GLY A 190 18.33 -8.35 -4.49
CA GLY A 190 18.79 -7.18 -5.24
C GLY A 190 17.68 -6.31 -5.82
N LEU A 191 16.42 -6.49 -5.43
CA LEU A 191 15.31 -5.67 -5.89
C LEU A 191 15.11 -4.45 -4.98
N VAL A 192 14.85 -3.31 -5.61
CA VAL A 192 14.31 -2.13 -4.95
C VAL A 192 13.08 -1.70 -5.71
N LYS A 193 11.93 -1.62 -5.03
CA LYS A 193 10.67 -1.15 -5.60
C LYS A 193 10.25 0.16 -4.94
N ARG A 194 9.85 1.16 -5.72
CA ARG A 194 9.44 2.48 -5.22
C ARG A 194 8.23 3.00 -5.99
N SER A 195 7.43 3.84 -5.32
CA SER A 195 6.32 4.55 -5.94
C SER A 195 6.75 5.78 -6.75
N MET A 196 7.98 6.25 -6.53
CA MET A 196 8.57 7.37 -7.27
C MET A 196 9.76 6.92 -8.10
N ASN A 197 9.96 7.56 -9.26
CA ASN A 197 11.12 7.35 -10.12
C ASN A 197 12.41 7.96 -9.51
N ARG A 198 12.84 7.42 -8.37
CA ARG A 198 14.07 7.79 -7.68
C ARG A 198 14.97 6.57 -7.64
N ALA A 199 16.05 6.58 -8.40
CA ALA A 199 17.02 5.48 -8.38
C ALA A 199 17.61 5.31 -6.96
N PRO A 200 17.96 4.07 -6.56
CA PRO A 200 18.78 3.83 -5.38
C PRO A 200 20.08 4.63 -5.44
N GLY A 201 20.48 5.23 -4.32
CA GLY A 201 21.72 6.01 -4.26
C GLY A 201 22.07 6.51 -2.87
N LYS A 202 23.10 7.34 -2.77
CA LYS A 202 23.70 7.84 -1.51
C LYS A 202 22.76 8.54 -0.53
N SER A 203 21.56 8.92 -0.97
CA SER A 203 20.52 9.49 -0.09
C SER A 203 19.77 8.42 0.72
N ASP A 204 19.88 7.15 0.33
CA ASP A 204 19.32 6.03 1.06
C ASP A 204 20.25 5.65 2.22
N ASN A 205 19.69 5.53 3.41
CA ASN A 205 20.42 5.21 4.64
C ASN A 205 21.20 3.89 4.58
N TRP A 206 20.71 2.90 3.84
CA TRP A 206 21.39 1.63 3.59
C TRP A 206 22.43 1.65 2.48
N TRP A 207 22.53 2.74 1.72
CA TRP A 207 23.40 2.80 0.54
C TRP A 207 24.86 2.51 0.88
N LEU A 208 25.36 3.08 1.99
CA LEU A 208 26.74 2.86 2.44
C LEU A 208 27.03 1.39 2.76
N LYS A 209 26.07 0.70 3.41
CA LYS A 209 26.17 -0.74 3.68
C LYS A 209 26.19 -1.53 2.38
N HIS A 210 25.27 -1.24 1.46
CA HIS A 210 25.20 -1.90 0.17
C HIS A 210 26.48 -1.69 -0.65
N GLU A 211 27.04 -0.49 -0.67
CA GLU A 211 28.30 -0.18 -1.35
C GLU A 211 29.47 -1.00 -0.79
N ALA A 212 29.54 -1.16 0.55
CA ALA A 212 30.60 -1.92 1.22
C ALA A 212 30.45 -3.45 1.05
N GLU A 213 29.23 -3.99 1.13
CA GLU A 213 28.99 -5.44 1.18
C GLU A 213 28.70 -6.06 -0.20
N CYS A 214 28.13 -5.27 -1.12
CA CYS A 214 27.72 -5.73 -2.44
C CYS A 214 28.52 -5.04 -3.55
N GLY A 215 28.62 -3.71 -3.53
CA GLY A 215 29.32 -2.92 -4.55
C GLY A 215 28.65 -2.90 -5.94
N GLY A 216 27.48 -3.54 -6.09
CA GLY A 216 26.74 -3.58 -7.35
C GLY A 216 26.05 -2.27 -7.72
N THR A 217 25.58 -2.18 -8.96
CA THR A 217 24.85 -1.05 -9.52
C THR A 217 23.38 -1.42 -9.76
N TYR A 218 22.48 -0.49 -9.48
CA TYR A 218 21.05 -0.66 -9.71
C TYR A 218 20.63 -0.18 -11.09
N THR A 219 20.06 -1.09 -11.90
CA THR A 219 19.47 -0.76 -13.20
C THR A 219 17.95 -0.84 -13.12
N LYS A 220 17.26 0.12 -13.76
CA LYS A 220 15.80 0.16 -13.78
C LYS A 220 15.26 -0.95 -14.69
N THR A 221 14.40 -1.80 -14.16
CA THR A 221 13.82 -2.95 -14.88
C THR A 221 12.34 -2.76 -15.20
N GLN A 222 11.61 -1.97 -14.41
CA GLN A 222 10.20 -1.69 -14.66
C GLN A 222 9.87 -0.22 -14.40
N GLU A 223 8.96 0.31 -15.22
CA GLU A 223 8.38 1.64 -15.05
C GLU A 223 6.90 1.65 -15.45
N PRO A 224 6.07 2.50 -14.82
CA PRO A 224 4.67 2.66 -15.18
C PRO A 224 4.53 3.21 -16.61
N ALA A 225 3.42 2.88 -17.25
CA ALA A 225 3.10 3.41 -18.57
C ALA A 225 3.05 4.95 -18.54
N PRO A 226 3.57 5.62 -19.59
CA PRO A 226 3.58 7.08 -19.65
C PRO A 226 2.15 7.62 -19.67
N THR A 227 1.90 8.67 -18.88
CA THR A 227 0.61 9.35 -18.84
C THR A 227 0.30 10.04 -20.18
N LYS A 228 -0.98 10.31 -20.48
CA LYS A 228 -1.39 11.03 -21.70
C LYS A 228 -0.65 12.37 -21.85
N LYS A 229 -0.51 13.13 -20.76
CA LYS A 229 0.24 14.39 -20.74
C LYS A 229 1.73 14.20 -21.05
N GLN A 230 2.36 13.14 -20.51
CA GLN A 230 3.74 12.82 -20.84
C GLN A 230 3.87 12.42 -22.31
N LEU A 231 2.97 11.58 -22.82
CA LEU A 231 2.94 11.22 -24.24
C LEU A 231 2.76 12.46 -25.14
N GLU A 232 1.92 13.41 -24.73
CA GLU A 232 1.69 14.69 -25.41
C GLU A 232 2.91 15.59 -25.42
N ALA A 233 3.68 15.61 -24.33
CA ALA A 233 4.92 16.36 -24.20
C ALA A 233 6.13 15.72 -24.93
N LEU A 234 6.05 14.44 -25.32
CA LEU A 234 7.12 13.76 -26.06
C LEU A 234 7.23 14.30 -27.50
N SER A 235 8.47 14.41 -27.98
CA SER A 235 8.77 14.72 -29.38
C SER A 235 8.16 13.67 -30.32
N LYS A 236 7.88 14.06 -31.58
CA LYS A 236 7.38 13.14 -32.62
C LYS A 236 8.28 11.89 -32.76
N LYS A 237 9.59 12.04 -32.60
CA LYS A 237 10.58 10.95 -32.68
C LYS A 237 10.48 9.98 -31.49
N GLU A 238 10.28 10.51 -30.28
CA GLU A 238 10.15 9.72 -29.06
C GLU A 238 8.81 8.98 -28.98
N ARG A 239 7.75 9.61 -29.51
CA ARG A 239 6.43 8.98 -29.64
C ARG A 239 6.44 7.82 -30.65
N ALA A 240 7.14 7.98 -31.78
CA ALA A 240 7.29 6.94 -32.80
C ALA A 240 8.10 5.73 -32.26
N GLY A 241 9.14 5.96 -31.47
CA GLY A 241 9.94 4.89 -30.86
C GLY A 241 9.22 4.06 -29.78
N ARG A 242 8.06 4.53 -29.29
CA ARG A 242 7.23 3.81 -28.30
C ARG A 242 6.03 3.08 -28.92
N GLN A 243 5.78 3.22 -30.22
CA GLN A 243 4.76 2.42 -30.91
C GLN A 243 5.30 1.00 -31.11
N LYS A 244 4.96 0.08 -30.20
CA LYS A 244 5.15 -1.35 -30.46
C LYS A 244 4.18 -1.75 -31.58
N ASN A 245 4.72 -2.13 -32.73
CA ASN A 245 3.91 -2.67 -33.81
C ASN A 245 3.36 -4.03 -33.39
N LYS A 246 2.12 -4.35 -33.79
CA LYS A 246 1.47 -5.65 -33.49
C LYS A 246 2.28 -6.87 -33.98
N LEU A 247 3.29 -6.65 -34.83
CA LEU A 247 4.21 -7.67 -35.33
C LEU A 247 5.19 -8.15 -34.25
N ASP A 248 5.64 -7.28 -33.34
CA ASP A 248 6.63 -7.66 -32.30
C ASP A 248 6.07 -8.69 -31.31
N SER A 249 4.75 -8.67 -31.06
CA SER A 249 4.11 -9.67 -30.20
C SER A 249 3.99 -11.03 -30.87
N TRP A 250 3.96 -11.10 -32.21
CA TRP A 250 3.88 -12.35 -32.96
C TRP A 250 5.26 -13.01 -33.13
N VAL A 251 6.30 -12.20 -33.39
CA VAL A 251 7.69 -12.70 -33.51
C VAL A 251 8.21 -13.26 -32.19
N THR A 252 7.79 -12.69 -31.06
CA THR A 252 8.20 -13.19 -29.74
C THR A 252 7.42 -14.46 -29.34
N ALA A 253 6.16 -14.60 -29.76
CA ALA A 253 5.34 -15.78 -29.51
C ALA A 253 5.79 -17.00 -30.36
N GLN A 254 6.38 -16.79 -31.53
CA GLN A 254 6.91 -17.87 -32.37
C GLN A 254 8.28 -18.41 -31.91
N ARG A 255 9.00 -17.71 -31.02
CA ARG A 255 10.29 -18.21 -30.50
C ARG A 255 10.16 -19.22 -29.36
N THR A 256 8.95 -19.46 -28.86
CA THR A 256 8.70 -20.43 -27.78
C THR A 256 8.12 -21.77 -28.26
N GLN A 257 7.95 -21.96 -29.57
CA GLN A 257 7.58 -23.24 -30.17
C GLN A 257 8.48 -23.55 -31.37
N ASP A 258 9.18 -24.67 -31.26
CA ASP A 258 9.85 -25.45 -32.30
C ASP A 258 11.25 -25.02 -32.82
N ASP A 259 12.20 -25.86 -32.39
CA ASP A 259 13.28 -26.53 -33.15
C ASP A 259 14.67 -25.92 -33.39
N GLU A 260 15.66 -26.65 -32.84
CA GLU A 260 16.95 -26.95 -33.47
C GLU A 260 16.76 -27.28 -34.96
N VAL A 261 17.40 -26.57 -35.90
CA VAL A 261 18.04 -27.19 -37.08
C VAL A 261 19.18 -26.31 -37.62
N VAL A 262 20.32 -26.98 -37.81
CA VAL A 262 21.53 -26.64 -38.59
C VAL A 262 21.22 -26.44 -40.08
N GLY A 263 21.74 -25.39 -40.73
CA GLY A 263 21.73 -25.39 -42.21
C GLY A 263 22.20 -24.14 -42.95
N LYS A 264 23.49 -24.14 -43.32
CA LYS A 264 24.12 -23.63 -44.56
C LYS A 264 23.44 -22.50 -45.34
N THR A 265 24.11 -21.34 -45.38
CA THR A 265 23.93 -20.31 -46.40
C THR A 265 24.61 -20.76 -47.70
N VAL A 266 23.87 -20.67 -48.82
CA VAL A 266 24.46 -20.71 -50.16
C VAL A 266 24.18 -19.34 -50.80
N ASP A 267 25.26 -18.62 -51.07
CA ASP A 267 25.28 -17.33 -51.75
C ASP A 267 24.87 -17.48 -53.22
N GLN A 268 23.82 -16.78 -53.65
CA GLN A 268 23.67 -16.32 -55.03
C GLN A 268 23.06 -14.91 -55.08
N PRO A 269 23.61 -14.00 -55.91
CA PRO A 269 23.17 -12.61 -55.99
C PRO A 269 21.89 -12.47 -56.82
N ILE A 270 21.03 -11.55 -56.39
CA ILE A 270 19.78 -11.17 -57.05
C ILE A 270 20.12 -10.28 -58.25
N ASP A 271 19.65 -10.68 -59.44
CA ASP A 271 19.75 -9.89 -60.67
C ASP A 271 18.69 -8.78 -60.66
N LEU A 272 19.13 -7.54 -60.88
CA LEU A 272 18.31 -6.34 -60.88
C LEU A 272 18.02 -5.97 -62.33
N ASP A 273 16.84 -6.30 -62.85
CA ASP A 273 16.26 -5.60 -64.01
C ASP A 273 14.84 -6.10 -64.30
N THR A 274 13.82 -5.53 -63.65
CA THR A 274 12.55 -5.18 -64.33
C THR A 274 11.72 -4.20 -63.48
N GLU A 275 11.55 -2.98 -63.98
CA GLU A 275 10.51 -2.06 -63.54
C GLU A 275 9.16 -2.54 -64.10
N ASP A 276 8.12 -2.65 -63.25
CA ASP A 276 6.77 -2.40 -63.73
C ASP A 276 5.81 -1.86 -62.65
N ASN A 277 4.96 -0.96 -63.13
CA ASN A 277 4.16 0.07 -62.48
C ASN A 277 2.97 -0.50 -61.63
N PRO A 278 2.42 0.22 -60.62
CA PRO A 278 1.41 -0.32 -59.72
C PRO A 278 -0.01 -0.20 -60.33
N ARG A 279 -0.72 -1.34 -60.42
CA ARG A 279 -2.17 -1.34 -60.69
C ARG A 279 -2.96 -1.29 -59.40
N LYS A 280 -3.69 -0.18 -59.22
CA LYS A 280 -4.87 -0.05 -58.36
C LYS A 280 -6.02 -0.92 -58.88
N MET A 281 -6.88 -1.32 -57.94
CA MET A 281 -8.30 -1.74 -58.01
C MET A 281 -8.45 -2.96 -57.09
N SER A 282 -9.49 -3.17 -56.29
CA SER A 282 -10.76 -2.50 -56.09
C SER A 282 -11.34 -3.06 -54.78
N SER A 283 -12.09 -2.22 -54.11
CA SER A 283 -13.04 -2.54 -53.04
C SER A 283 -13.82 -3.84 -53.23
N ARG A 284 -13.91 -4.66 -52.18
CA ARG A 284 -15.08 -5.51 -51.97
C ARG A 284 -15.44 -5.63 -50.49
N SER A 285 -16.53 -4.95 -50.15
CA SER A 285 -17.27 -5.08 -48.90
C SER A 285 -18.03 -6.41 -48.85
N LYS A 286 -18.07 -7.02 -47.67
CA LYS A 286 -19.11 -7.92 -47.08
C LYS A 286 -18.43 -8.72 -45.96
N LYS A 287 -19.01 -9.04 -44.81
CA LYS A 287 -20.31 -8.76 -44.19
C LYS A 287 -20.13 -9.15 -42.71
N LYS A 288 -20.78 -8.44 -41.80
CA LYS A 288 -20.92 -8.78 -40.38
C LYS A 288 -21.67 -10.12 -40.24
N GLN A 289 -21.27 -10.93 -39.25
CA GLN A 289 -22.17 -11.90 -38.64
C GLN A 289 -21.94 -11.89 -37.12
N ALA A 290 -23.00 -11.57 -36.40
CA ALA A 290 -23.16 -11.71 -34.96
C ALA A 290 -23.99 -12.98 -34.73
N VAL A 291 -23.70 -13.70 -33.65
CA VAL A 291 -24.60 -14.71 -33.08
C VAL A 291 -24.58 -14.52 -31.56
N ALA A 292 -25.78 -14.44 -31.01
CA ALA A 292 -26.09 -14.27 -29.60
C ALA A 292 -26.73 -15.57 -29.08
N VAL A 293 -26.37 -15.92 -27.85
CA VAL A 293 -27.18 -16.47 -26.73
C VAL A 293 -27.97 -17.78 -26.96
N ASP A 294 -27.73 -18.77 -26.09
CA ASP A 294 -28.83 -19.36 -25.32
C ASP A 294 -28.40 -19.87 -23.93
N VAL A 295 -29.35 -19.77 -23.01
CA VAL A 295 -29.36 -20.07 -21.57
C VAL A 295 -29.97 -21.45 -21.36
N SER A 296 -29.57 -22.20 -20.33
CA SER A 296 -30.44 -23.20 -19.69
C SER A 296 -30.07 -23.40 -18.21
N LEU A 297 -31.12 -23.40 -17.40
CA LEU A 297 -31.20 -23.68 -15.97
C LEU A 297 -31.45 -25.19 -15.74
N ASP A 298 -31.11 -25.69 -14.54
CA ASP A 298 -31.85 -26.66 -13.70
C ASP A 298 -30.89 -27.13 -12.56
N ALA A 299 -31.11 -26.78 -11.30
CA ALA A 299 -32.04 -27.33 -10.30
C ALA A 299 -31.59 -28.68 -9.68
N ASP A 300 -31.35 -28.61 -8.37
CA ASP A 300 -30.94 -29.66 -7.41
C ASP A 300 -32.11 -30.63 -7.09
N PRO A 301 -31.84 -31.85 -6.56
CA PRO A 301 -32.32 -32.09 -5.19
C PRO A 301 -31.41 -32.95 -4.30
N SER A 302 -31.60 -32.75 -3.00
CA SER A 302 -30.95 -33.35 -1.84
C SER A 302 -31.56 -34.71 -1.39
N LEU A 303 -30.77 -35.56 -0.70
CA LEU A 303 -31.07 -36.14 0.64
C LEU A 303 -30.15 -37.34 1.09
N SER A 304 -29.54 -37.14 2.27
CA SER A 304 -29.56 -38.00 3.48
C SER A 304 -28.60 -39.19 3.76
N SER A 305 -28.02 -39.09 4.99
CA SER A 305 -27.74 -40.15 6.00
C SER A 305 -26.43 -40.98 5.83
N VAL A 306 -25.65 -41.40 6.84
CA VAL A 306 -25.86 -41.75 8.27
C VAL A 306 -24.56 -41.53 9.08
N ALA A 307 -24.75 -41.34 10.39
CA ALA A 307 -23.80 -41.20 11.49
C ALA A 307 -22.86 -42.40 11.78
N GLY A 308 -21.75 -42.13 12.48
CA GLY A 308 -20.95 -43.11 13.21
C GLY A 308 -20.06 -42.44 14.26
N GLN A 309 -20.38 -42.64 15.53
CA GLN A 309 -19.75 -42.03 16.72
C GLN A 309 -18.95 -43.07 17.53
N LYS A 310 -17.86 -42.61 18.20
CA LYS A 310 -17.17 -43.17 19.41
C LYS A 310 -16.16 -44.33 19.15
N ARG A 311 -14.98 -44.45 19.79
CA ARG A 311 -14.27 -43.81 20.94
C ARG A 311 -12.78 -44.32 20.98
N PRO A 312 -11.91 -43.90 21.92
CA PRO A 312 -10.46 -43.68 21.74
C PRO A 312 -9.53 -44.77 22.31
N ARG A 313 -8.22 -44.69 22.01
CA ARG A 313 -7.07 -45.15 22.84
C ARG A 313 -5.74 -44.73 22.20
N THR A 314 -5.00 -43.80 22.82
CA THR A 314 -3.78 -43.96 23.66
C THR A 314 -2.48 -44.13 22.88
N SER A 315 -1.63 -43.09 23.01
CA SER A 315 -0.16 -43.04 23.07
C SER A 315 0.64 -44.01 22.19
N ASP A 316 1.36 -43.44 21.23
CA ASP A 316 2.83 -43.58 21.19
C ASP A 316 3.42 -42.40 20.40
N ASP A 317 4.60 -42.00 20.87
CA ASP A 317 5.36 -40.80 20.54
C ASP A 317 5.78 -40.71 19.07
N ASP A 318 5.53 -39.56 18.44
CA ASP A 318 6.46 -38.98 17.47
C ASP A 318 6.16 -37.48 17.31
N GLU A 319 6.82 -36.66 18.13
CA GLU A 319 6.82 -35.21 17.99
C GLU A 319 7.57 -34.81 16.71
N ASN A 320 6.87 -34.81 15.58
CA ASN A 320 7.32 -34.05 14.42
C ASN A 320 6.96 -32.57 14.65
N ILE A 321 7.79 -31.89 15.46
CA ILE A 321 7.81 -30.43 15.51
C ILE A 321 8.30 -29.96 14.14
N THR A 322 7.37 -29.74 13.21
CA THR A 322 7.62 -28.86 12.07
C THR A 322 7.87 -27.46 12.64
N ILE A 323 9.14 -27.20 12.94
CA ILE A 323 9.66 -25.84 13.09
C ILE A 323 9.47 -25.22 11.70
N GLU A 324 8.34 -24.55 11.49
CA GLU A 324 8.24 -23.54 10.45
C GLU A 324 9.33 -22.51 10.77
N LYS A 325 10.49 -22.69 10.15
CA LYS A 325 11.59 -21.75 10.25
C LYS A 325 11.07 -20.45 9.67
N LYS A 326 10.59 -19.56 10.55
CA LYS A 326 10.28 -18.18 10.18
C LYS A 326 11.52 -17.62 9.51
N VAL A 327 11.42 -17.37 8.20
CA VAL A 327 12.52 -16.80 7.42
C VAL A 327 12.77 -15.41 8.00
N LEU A 328 13.97 -15.21 8.54
CA LEU A 328 14.37 -13.93 9.11
C LEU A 328 15.08 -13.11 8.03
N VAL A 329 14.71 -11.84 7.95
CA VAL A 329 15.12 -10.85 6.97
C VAL A 329 15.70 -9.65 7.70
N GLU A 330 16.76 -9.05 7.14
CA GLU A 330 17.34 -7.84 7.74
C GLU A 330 16.61 -6.60 7.24
N CYS A 331 16.14 -5.77 8.15
CA CYS A 331 15.59 -4.47 7.82
C CYS A 331 16.60 -3.64 7.03
N PRO A 332 16.20 -3.03 5.89
CA PRO A 332 17.11 -2.29 5.03
C PRO A 332 17.30 -0.87 5.54
N ILE A 333 16.93 -0.53 6.78
CA ILE A 333 17.09 0.82 7.30
C ILE A 333 17.75 0.80 8.67
N CYS A 334 17.39 -0.12 9.56
CA CYS A 334 18.04 -0.26 10.87
C CYS A 334 18.84 -1.56 11.05
N ASN A 335 18.93 -2.42 10.03
CA ASN A 335 19.64 -3.71 10.05
C ASN A 335 19.17 -4.75 11.09
N MET A 336 18.01 -4.52 11.73
CA MET A 336 17.45 -5.48 12.67
C MET A 336 16.94 -6.73 11.92
N ARG A 337 17.18 -7.92 12.48
CA ARG A 337 16.69 -9.20 11.92
C ARG A 337 15.27 -9.48 12.37
N ILE A 338 14.36 -9.65 11.43
CA ILE A 338 12.90 -9.63 11.61
C ILE A 338 12.30 -10.72 10.76
N ALA A 339 11.19 -11.35 11.15
CA ALA A 339 10.56 -12.33 10.27
C ALA A 339 10.11 -11.67 8.96
N GLU A 340 10.19 -12.38 7.84
CA GLU A 340 9.76 -11.90 6.52
C GLU A 340 8.30 -11.45 6.53
N SER A 341 7.45 -12.13 7.30
CA SER A 341 6.05 -11.74 7.52
C SER A 341 5.91 -10.37 8.18
N ASP A 342 6.90 -9.97 9.00
CA ASP A 342 6.82 -8.84 9.91
C ASP A 342 7.67 -7.65 9.39
N ILE A 343 8.30 -7.78 8.22
CA ILE A 343 9.20 -6.75 7.66
C ILE A 343 8.46 -5.47 7.29
N ASN A 344 7.25 -5.59 6.75
CA ASN A 344 6.45 -4.43 6.38
C ASN A 344 5.97 -3.69 7.64
N GLN A 345 5.48 -4.43 8.64
CA GLN A 345 5.19 -3.88 9.97
C GLN A 345 6.41 -3.15 10.53
N HIS A 346 7.59 -3.75 10.47
CA HIS A 346 8.80 -3.08 10.96
C HIS A 346 9.14 -1.79 10.19
N LEU A 347 9.01 -1.79 8.86
CA LEU A 347 9.21 -0.60 8.04
C LEU A 347 8.23 0.51 8.43
N ASP A 348 6.98 0.16 8.69
CA ASP A 348 5.93 1.08 9.11
C ASP A 348 6.17 1.63 10.52
N VAL A 349 6.96 0.95 11.33
CA VAL A 349 7.14 1.26 12.76
C VAL A 349 8.41 2.04 13.04
N VAL A 350 9.52 1.58 12.48
CA VAL A 350 10.82 2.16 12.75
C VAL A 350 11.14 3.26 11.74
N HIS A 351 10.46 3.28 10.59
CA HIS A 351 10.82 4.14 9.45
C HIS A 351 9.66 4.97 8.87
N SER A 352 8.50 4.98 9.51
CA SER A 352 7.39 5.91 9.21
C SER A 352 7.76 7.40 9.32
N LEU A 353 8.97 7.73 9.78
CA LEU A 353 9.61 9.02 9.54
C LEU A 353 10.62 8.91 8.39
N CYS A 354 10.15 9.15 7.17
CA CYS A 354 10.99 9.52 6.03
C CYS A 354 10.42 10.76 5.34
N ALA A 355 10.48 11.88 6.06
CA ALA A 355 10.62 13.20 5.48
C ALA A 355 11.60 14.00 6.36
N SER A 356 12.89 13.78 6.09
CA SER A 356 13.91 14.81 6.28
C SER A 356 13.93 15.67 5.03
#